data_AF-A0A1F7MZR8-F1
#
_entry.id   AF-A0A1F7MZR8-F1
#
_cell.length_a   1.000
_cell.length_b   1.000
_cell.length_c   1.000
_cell.angle_alpha   90.00
_cell.angle_beta   90.00
_cell.angle_gamma   90.00
#
_symmetry.space_group_name_H-M   'P 1'
#
loop_
_entity.id
_entity.type
_entity.pdbx_description
1 polymer ?
#
loop_
_entity_poly.entity_id
_entity_poly.type
_entity_poly.pdbx_seq_one_letter_code
_entity_poly.pdbx_strand_id
1 'polypeptide(L)'
;MQGSTAVLRVAVLALALGGCGSLSGALRGESALLVAVPDAPPVEARTADAPRQAEPTPVAVVEPAASEPGAVTVASGSDATPAESAGAGSVPQLAQTQREPQEKIETRGAPEVDEEYDPWEPFNEAMFDFNRNLDQYVLKPVAKGYNVVMPEPFQIVIANGFDNIRFVPRFVNSLLQAKWGGAGRELSRFLINSTLGIGGLFDAAKYWGIEKSREDFGQTLAVWGAGPGPYLILPFMEPLTVRDGIGKAVDGAMDPLSYVLPLIWDRLGMKVGDTVNDRSLNLELFQGFEESVIDMYSAVRHGYLRRREQLIKE
;
A
#
# COMPACT_ATOMS: atom_id res chain seq x y z
N MET A 1 -4.11 0.50 50.60
CA MET A 1 -3.21 0.07 49.51
C MET A 1 -3.94 -0.41 48.24
N GLN A 2 -5.27 -0.22 48.10
CA GLN A 2 -6.03 -0.61 46.90
C GLN A 2 -6.06 0.44 45.77
N GLY A 3 -5.75 1.71 46.06
CA GLY A 3 -5.75 2.77 45.05
C GLY A 3 -4.57 2.72 44.07
N SER A 4 -3.39 2.28 44.54
CA SER A 4 -2.17 2.25 43.72
C SER A 4 -2.23 1.20 42.61
N THR A 5 -2.83 0.03 42.89
CA THR A 5 -3.01 -1.04 41.91
C THR A 5 -4.08 -0.71 40.86
N ALA A 6 -5.11 0.06 41.21
CA ALA A 6 -6.11 0.54 40.24
C ALA A 6 -5.52 1.58 39.30
N VAL A 7 -4.75 2.54 39.82
CA VAL A 7 -4.03 3.54 39.01
C VAL A 7 -2.98 2.88 38.13
N LEU A 8 -2.25 1.88 38.63
CA LEU A 8 -1.27 1.13 37.84
C LEU A 8 -1.95 0.29 36.74
N ARG A 9 -3.12 -0.32 37.02
CA ARG A 9 -3.89 -1.08 36.02
C ARG A 9 -4.50 -0.17 34.95
N VAL A 10 -5.00 1.01 35.32
CA VAL A 10 -5.49 2.02 34.36
C VAL A 10 -4.31 2.61 33.56
N ALA A 11 -3.15 2.82 34.17
CA ALA A 11 -1.94 3.28 33.48
C ALA A 11 -1.39 2.23 32.50
N VAL A 12 -1.41 0.94 32.86
CA VAL A 12 -1.02 -0.17 31.97
C VAL A 12 -2.04 -0.36 30.84
N LEU A 13 -3.35 -0.20 31.12
CA LEU A 13 -4.39 -0.24 30.09
C LEU A 13 -4.31 0.96 29.14
N ALA A 14 -3.98 2.15 29.65
CA ALA A 14 -3.77 3.37 28.86
C ALA A 14 -2.48 3.32 28.03
N LEU A 15 -1.42 2.67 28.53
CA LEU A 15 -0.21 2.35 27.76
C LEU A 15 -0.49 1.30 26.68
N ALA A 16 -1.37 0.33 26.93
CA ALA A 16 -1.81 -0.65 25.94
C ALA A 16 -2.72 -0.04 24.86
N LEU A 17 -3.46 1.02 25.20
CA LEU A 17 -4.36 1.75 24.27
C LEU A 17 -3.68 2.93 23.56
N GLY A 18 -2.53 3.38 24.07
CA GLY A 18 -1.78 4.58 23.66
C GLY A 18 -1.16 4.55 22.27
N GLY A 19 -1.39 3.48 21.52
CA GLY A 19 -0.48 3.12 20.47
C GLY A 19 -1.07 2.47 19.25
N CYS A 20 -2.37 2.42 19.15
CA CYS A 20 -2.98 1.44 18.29
C CYS A 20 -2.97 1.77 16.77
N GLY A 21 -2.28 2.77 16.21
CA GLY A 21 -2.64 3.32 14.88
C GLY A 21 -1.72 3.08 13.69
N SER A 22 -0.88 2.07 13.72
CA SER A 22 0.32 2.02 12.88
C SER A 22 0.17 1.48 11.47
N LEU A 23 -1.01 1.01 11.06
CA LEU A 23 -1.18 0.28 9.80
C LEU A 23 -1.81 1.12 8.66
N SER A 24 -2.56 2.19 8.93
CA SER A 24 -3.25 2.93 7.85
C SER A 24 -2.29 3.75 7.00
N GLY A 25 -1.23 4.26 7.63
CA GLY A 25 -0.19 5.03 6.96
C GLY A 25 0.49 4.23 5.87
N ALA A 26 0.77 2.94 6.11
CA ALA A 26 1.38 2.03 5.13
C ALA A 26 0.41 1.72 3.96
N LEU A 27 -0.84 1.36 4.27
CA LEU A 27 -1.84 0.94 3.29
C LEU A 27 -2.31 2.04 2.32
N ARG A 28 -2.31 3.32 2.74
CA ARG A 28 -2.61 4.46 1.83
C ARG A 28 -1.60 4.61 0.68
N GLY A 29 -0.42 4.01 0.81
CA GLY A 29 0.59 3.97 -0.27
C GLY A 29 0.27 2.92 -1.31
N GLU A 30 -0.33 1.81 -0.88
CA GLU A 30 -0.71 0.72 -1.75
C GLU A 30 -1.94 1.04 -2.59
N SER A 31 -2.91 1.83 -2.15
CA SER A 31 -4.00 2.22 -3.08
C SER A 31 -3.48 3.02 -4.29
N ALA A 32 -2.39 3.77 -4.16
CA ALA A 32 -1.77 4.47 -5.29
C ALA A 32 -0.87 3.54 -6.15
N LEU A 33 -0.36 2.44 -5.58
CA LEU A 33 0.52 1.48 -6.25
C LEU A 33 -0.21 0.24 -6.79
N LEU A 34 -1.34 -0.15 -6.21
CA LEU A 34 -2.24 -1.22 -6.65
C LEU A 34 -3.21 -0.74 -7.73
N VAL A 35 -3.48 0.57 -7.82
CA VAL A 35 -4.23 1.18 -8.95
C VAL A 35 -3.37 1.21 -10.24
N ALA A 36 -2.06 0.98 -10.16
CA ALA A 36 -1.18 0.90 -11.33
C ALA A 36 -1.14 -0.49 -11.99
N VAL A 37 -2.20 -1.31 -11.84
CA VAL A 37 -2.45 -2.43 -12.74
C VAL A 37 -3.21 -1.86 -13.93
N PRO A 38 -2.61 -1.77 -15.14
CA PRO A 38 -3.37 -1.34 -16.30
C PRO A 38 -4.49 -2.36 -16.54
N ASP A 39 -5.71 -1.85 -16.68
CA ASP A 39 -6.90 -2.61 -17.06
C ASP A 39 -6.53 -3.67 -18.11
N ALA A 40 -6.62 -4.94 -17.72
CA ALA A 40 -6.64 -6.02 -18.68
C ALA A 40 -7.86 -5.77 -19.59
N PRO A 41 -7.71 -5.76 -20.92
CA PRO A 41 -8.85 -5.58 -21.80
C PRO A 41 -9.84 -6.72 -21.55
N PRO A 42 -11.16 -6.44 -21.60
CA PRO A 42 -12.16 -7.45 -21.32
C PRO A 42 -12.02 -8.62 -22.29
N VAL A 43 -11.93 -9.83 -21.75
CA VAL A 43 -11.96 -11.09 -22.49
C VAL A 43 -13.35 -11.21 -23.11
N GLU A 44 -13.49 -10.86 -24.40
CA GLU A 44 -14.70 -11.15 -25.17
C GLU A 44 -14.90 -12.67 -25.26
N ALA A 45 -16.01 -13.13 -24.69
CA ALA A 45 -16.45 -14.50 -24.78
C ALA A 45 -16.74 -14.87 -26.24
N ARG A 46 -15.99 -15.85 -26.75
CA ARG A 46 -16.25 -16.49 -28.06
C ARG A 46 -17.61 -17.16 -28.07
N THR A 47 -18.52 -16.69 -28.91
CA THR A 47 -19.70 -17.45 -29.36
C THR A 47 -19.53 -17.86 -30.83
N ALA A 48 -19.51 -19.16 -31.10
CA ALA A 48 -19.74 -19.77 -32.42
C ALA A 48 -21.29 -19.89 -32.64
N ASP A 49 -21.94 -19.89 -33.81
CA ASP A 49 -21.57 -20.04 -35.23
C ASP A 49 -22.76 -19.58 -36.17
N ALA A 50 -22.43 -19.15 -37.40
CA ALA A 50 -23.13 -19.16 -38.73
C ALA A 50 -24.56 -18.56 -39.01
N PRO A 51 -24.93 -18.25 -40.30
CA PRO A 51 -24.17 -17.80 -41.49
C PRO A 51 -24.75 -16.53 -42.19
N ARG A 52 -23.94 -15.79 -42.96
CA ARG A 52 -24.37 -14.63 -43.80
C ARG A 52 -24.64 -15.03 -45.26
N GLN A 53 -25.69 -14.44 -45.85
CA GLN A 53 -26.05 -14.54 -47.26
C GLN A 53 -25.53 -13.33 -48.08
N ALA A 54 -25.21 -13.66 -49.34
CA ALA A 54 -24.80 -12.93 -50.57
C ALA A 54 -24.82 -11.39 -50.73
N GLU A 55 -23.85 -10.90 -51.53
CA GLU A 55 -23.51 -9.53 -51.98
C GLU A 55 -24.51 -8.90 -53.02
N PRO A 56 -24.31 -7.63 -53.49
CA PRO A 56 -23.41 -7.40 -54.64
C PRO A 56 -22.59 -6.07 -54.65
N THR A 57 -21.53 -6.09 -55.48
CA THR A 57 -20.42 -5.14 -55.74
C THR A 57 -20.77 -3.92 -56.62
N PRO A 58 -19.82 -3.00 -56.87
CA PRO A 58 -19.36 -2.83 -58.26
C PRO A 58 -17.82 -2.62 -58.50
N VAL A 59 -17.27 -3.37 -59.48
CA VAL A 59 -16.42 -3.04 -60.67
C VAL A 59 -15.38 -1.89 -60.56
N ALA A 60 -14.11 -1.88 -61.03
CA ALA A 60 -13.10 -2.75 -61.68
C ALA A 60 -11.72 -2.03 -61.52
N VAL A 61 -10.53 -2.64 -61.70
CA VAL A 61 -9.71 -2.64 -62.95
C VAL A 61 -8.34 -3.37 -62.69
N VAL A 62 -8.04 -4.41 -63.48
CA VAL A 62 -6.74 -4.86 -64.13
C VAL A 62 -5.43 -4.94 -63.30
N GLU A 63 -4.47 -5.88 -63.37
CA GLU A 63 -4.19 -7.28 -63.84
C GLU A 63 -2.69 -7.58 -63.41
N PRO A 64 -1.96 -8.67 -63.78
CA PRO A 64 -1.65 -9.85 -62.93
C PRO A 64 -0.14 -10.19 -62.72
N ALA A 65 0.16 -11.21 -61.89
CA ALA A 65 1.20 -12.26 -62.09
C ALA A 65 1.22 -13.22 -60.87
N ALA A 66 0.75 -14.49 -60.97
CA ALA A 66 1.51 -15.73 -61.30
C ALA A 66 2.35 -16.25 -60.10
N SER A 67 2.35 -17.51 -59.60
CA SER A 67 1.79 -18.84 -59.95
C SER A 67 1.92 -19.76 -58.68
N GLU A 68 0.88 -20.52 -58.25
CA GLU A 68 0.68 -22.00 -58.38
C GLU A 68 1.28 -22.90 -57.25
N PRO A 69 0.75 -24.14 -57.01
CA PRO A 69 0.26 -24.61 -55.69
C PRO A 69 0.69 -26.05 -55.28
N GLY A 70 0.09 -26.59 -54.21
CA GLY A 70 0.02 -28.03 -53.92
C GLY A 70 -0.62 -28.29 -52.53
N ALA A 71 -1.92 -28.55 -52.41
CA ALA A 71 -2.65 -29.82 -52.61
C ALA A 71 -2.46 -30.82 -51.42
N VAL A 72 -3.52 -31.10 -50.63
CA VAL A 72 -4.41 -32.31 -50.71
C VAL A 72 -3.91 -33.41 -49.72
N THR A 73 -4.64 -34.09 -48.83
CA THR A 73 -6.07 -34.34 -48.52
C THR A 73 -6.21 -35.31 -47.31
N VAL A 74 -7.35 -35.26 -46.60
CA VAL A 74 -8.28 -36.39 -46.19
C VAL A 74 -7.72 -37.58 -45.38
N ALA A 75 -8.39 -38.21 -44.41
CA ALA A 75 -9.59 -38.02 -43.59
C ALA A 75 -9.72 -39.20 -42.59
N SER A 76 -10.73 -39.08 -41.70
CA SER A 76 -11.57 -40.15 -41.11
C SER A 76 -10.91 -41.09 -40.10
N GLY A 77 -11.27 -41.04 -38.80
CA GLY A 77 -12.51 -41.63 -38.24
C GLY A 77 -12.11 -42.90 -37.46
N SER A 78 -12.72 -43.42 -36.40
CA SER A 78 -13.88 -43.17 -35.56
C SER A 78 -13.72 -44.08 -34.31
N ASP A 79 -14.34 -43.70 -33.20
CA ASP A 79 -14.94 -44.53 -32.14
C ASP A 79 -14.15 -45.52 -31.24
N ALA A 80 -14.27 -45.20 -29.94
CA ALA A 80 -14.81 -46.02 -28.84
C ALA A 80 -14.00 -47.15 -28.16
N THR A 81 -13.80 -46.90 -26.85
CA THR A 81 -13.45 -47.72 -25.65
C THR A 81 -14.32 -49.00 -25.49
N PRO A 82 -14.03 -50.04 -24.62
CA PRO A 82 -13.52 -49.93 -23.23
C PRO A 82 -12.67 -51.08 -22.60
N ALA A 83 -12.05 -50.74 -21.45
CA ALA A 83 -11.74 -51.51 -20.22
C ALA A 83 -11.14 -52.95 -20.26
N GLU A 84 -10.04 -53.19 -19.51
CA GLU A 84 -10.00 -53.85 -18.17
C GLU A 84 -8.64 -54.55 -17.86
N SER A 85 -8.26 -54.47 -16.57
CA SER A 85 -7.49 -55.47 -15.79
C SER A 85 -5.95 -55.49 -15.80
N ALA A 86 -5.46 -55.90 -14.63
CA ALA A 86 -4.14 -55.75 -14.03
C ALA A 86 -3.11 -56.82 -14.44
N GLY A 87 -1.81 -56.51 -14.27
CA GLY A 87 -0.75 -57.51 -14.32
C GLY A 87 0.65 -56.92 -14.16
N ALA A 88 1.38 -57.40 -13.17
CA ALA A 88 2.70 -56.94 -12.76
C ALA A 88 3.83 -57.28 -13.75
N GLY A 89 4.81 -56.38 -13.84
CA GLY A 89 6.24 -56.69 -13.96
C GLY A 89 6.75 -57.37 -15.25
N SER A 90 7.26 -56.58 -16.18
CA SER A 90 8.50 -56.90 -16.92
C SER A 90 8.97 -55.67 -17.71
N VAL A 91 10.22 -55.26 -17.48
CA VAL A 91 10.86 -54.15 -18.19
C VAL A 91 11.42 -54.67 -19.51
N PRO A 92 11.23 -53.93 -20.62
CA PRO A 92 12.32 -53.78 -21.58
C PRO A 92 12.70 -52.31 -21.74
N GLN A 93 13.96 -52.04 -21.42
CA GLN A 93 14.62 -50.76 -21.55
C GLN A 93 14.97 -50.50 -23.01
N LEU A 94 14.25 -49.58 -23.66
CA LEU A 94 14.70 -48.85 -24.84
C LEU A 94 14.10 -47.44 -24.81
N ALA A 95 14.91 -46.45 -25.17
CA ALA A 95 14.64 -45.01 -25.26
C ALA A 95 14.70 -44.22 -23.94
N GLN A 96 15.90 -44.18 -23.34
CA GLN A 96 16.37 -42.97 -22.66
C GLN A 96 16.52 -41.86 -23.71
N THR A 97 15.45 -41.11 -23.97
CA THR A 97 15.57 -39.80 -24.61
C THR A 97 15.59 -38.76 -23.50
N GLN A 98 16.72 -38.06 -23.46
CA GLN A 98 17.06 -36.96 -22.58
C GLN A 98 15.87 -35.99 -22.45
N ARG A 99 15.38 -35.79 -21.22
CA ARG A 99 14.60 -34.59 -20.91
C ARG A 99 15.59 -33.42 -21.00
N GLU A 100 15.39 -32.58 -22.01
CA GLU A 100 16.06 -31.29 -22.10
C GLU A 100 15.85 -30.54 -20.77
N PRO A 101 16.89 -29.89 -20.22
CA PRO A 101 16.71 -29.01 -19.07
C PRO A 101 15.66 -27.97 -19.45
N GLN A 102 14.63 -27.83 -18.63
CA GLN A 102 13.64 -26.76 -18.79
C GLN A 102 14.38 -25.44 -18.97
N GLU A 103 14.29 -24.89 -20.17
CA GLU A 103 14.77 -23.56 -20.49
C GLU A 103 14.04 -22.62 -19.54
N LYS A 104 14.78 -22.12 -18.55
CA LYS A 104 14.35 -21.05 -17.66
C LYS A 104 13.97 -19.91 -18.58
N ILE A 105 12.67 -19.70 -18.81
CA ILE A 105 12.18 -18.49 -19.44
C ILE A 105 12.62 -17.37 -18.51
N GLU A 106 13.73 -16.74 -18.88
CA GLU A 106 14.18 -15.50 -18.27
C GLU A 106 13.11 -14.47 -18.58
N THR A 107 12.18 -14.30 -17.63
CA THR A 107 11.39 -13.09 -17.54
C THR A 107 12.37 -11.93 -17.50
N ARG A 108 12.49 -11.26 -18.65
CA ARG A 108 13.31 -10.08 -18.86
C ARG A 108 12.98 -9.05 -17.78
N GLY A 109 13.84 -8.98 -16.77
CA GLY A 109 14.05 -7.85 -15.87
C GLY A 109 12.77 -7.15 -15.39
N ALA A 110 11.96 -7.83 -14.59
CA ALA A 110 11.47 -7.12 -13.41
C ALA A 110 12.71 -6.92 -12.52
N PRO A 111 12.97 -5.73 -11.94
CA PRO A 111 13.99 -5.65 -10.92
C PRO A 111 13.60 -6.69 -9.86
N GLU A 112 14.42 -7.74 -9.72
CA GLU A 112 14.48 -8.47 -8.47
C GLU A 112 14.83 -7.38 -7.46
N VAL A 113 13.80 -6.89 -6.77
CA VAL A 113 14.01 -6.08 -5.58
C VAL A 113 14.74 -7.07 -4.69
N ASP A 114 16.06 -6.93 -4.60
CA ASP A 114 16.85 -7.68 -3.62
C ASP A 114 16.00 -7.67 -2.35
N GLU A 115 15.57 -8.84 -1.88
CA GLU A 115 14.88 -8.94 -0.61
C GLU A 115 15.83 -8.31 0.39
N GLU A 116 15.59 -7.03 0.69
CA GLU A 116 16.52 -6.24 1.46
C GLU A 116 16.66 -7.01 2.76
N TYR A 117 17.86 -7.44 3.11
CA TYR A 117 18.05 -8.28 4.28
C TYR A 117 17.60 -7.49 5.51
N ASP A 118 16.68 -8.05 6.32
CA ASP A 118 16.27 -7.45 7.58
C ASP A 118 17.06 -8.03 8.75
N PRO A 119 18.04 -7.30 9.32
CA PRO A 119 18.84 -7.82 10.42
C PRO A 119 18.03 -8.05 11.71
N TRP A 120 16.85 -7.44 11.83
CA TRP A 120 16.00 -7.48 13.02
C TRP A 120 14.66 -8.17 12.76
N GLU A 121 14.58 -8.99 11.72
CA GLU A 121 13.37 -9.72 11.34
C GLU A 121 12.67 -10.43 12.52
N PRO A 122 13.35 -11.21 13.39
CA PRO A 122 12.66 -11.90 14.49
C PRO A 122 12.01 -10.94 15.49
N PHE A 123 12.62 -9.76 15.70
CA PHE A 123 12.04 -8.74 16.55
C PHE A 123 10.88 -8.03 15.84
N ASN A 124 11.09 -7.66 14.58
CA ASN A 124 10.11 -6.93 13.79
C ASN A 124 8.84 -7.75 13.55
N GLU A 125 8.95 -9.05 13.27
CA GLU A 125 7.83 -9.97 13.11
C GLU A 125 7.04 -10.11 14.42
N ALA A 126 7.73 -10.27 15.55
CA ALA A 126 7.07 -10.34 16.86
C ALA A 126 6.33 -9.03 17.21
N MET A 127 6.92 -7.88 16.91
CA MET A 127 6.27 -6.57 17.12
C MET A 127 5.14 -6.32 16.12
N PHE A 128 5.27 -6.81 14.89
CA PHE A 128 4.22 -6.78 13.89
C PHE A 128 3.00 -7.57 14.35
N ASP A 129 3.21 -8.80 14.83
CA ASP A 129 2.15 -9.63 15.40
C ASP A 129 1.50 -9.00 16.62
N PHE A 130 2.29 -8.37 17.50
CA PHE A 130 1.75 -7.61 18.61
C PHE A 130 0.83 -6.47 18.13
N ASN A 131 1.30 -5.66 17.18
CA ASN A 131 0.52 -4.54 16.62
C ASN A 131 -0.73 -5.03 15.88
N ARG A 132 -0.64 -6.15 15.14
CA ARG A 132 -1.77 -6.76 14.43
C ARG A 132 -2.84 -7.26 15.40
N ASN A 133 -2.44 -7.99 16.43
CA ASN A 133 -3.37 -8.46 17.46
C ASN A 133 -4.04 -7.29 18.17
N LEU A 134 -3.27 -6.25 18.48
CA LEU A 134 -3.80 -5.04 19.08
C LEU A 134 -4.82 -4.34 18.15
N ASP A 135 -4.54 -4.24 16.86
CA ASP A 135 -5.50 -3.70 15.90
C ASP A 135 -6.78 -4.52 15.88
N GLN A 136 -6.66 -5.85 15.74
CA GLN A 136 -7.79 -6.75 15.60
C GLN A 136 -8.70 -6.77 16.83
N TYR A 137 -8.11 -6.85 18.03
CA TYR A 137 -8.86 -7.02 19.28
C TYR A 137 -9.26 -5.71 19.96
N VAL A 138 -8.56 -4.61 19.67
CA VAL A 138 -8.75 -3.34 20.38
C VAL A 138 -9.09 -2.21 19.42
N LEU A 139 -8.24 -1.93 18.43
CA LEU A 139 -8.45 -0.76 17.59
C LEU A 139 -9.67 -0.89 16.69
N LYS A 140 -9.81 -1.99 15.96
CA LYS A 140 -10.92 -2.26 15.04
C LYS A 140 -12.28 -2.17 15.72
N PRO A 141 -12.53 -2.79 16.90
CA PRO A 141 -13.82 -2.62 17.58
C PRO A 141 -14.04 -1.20 18.10
N VAL A 142 -13.00 -0.52 18.62
CA VAL A 142 -13.10 0.89 19.04
C VAL A 142 -13.42 1.80 17.86
N ALA A 143 -12.75 1.62 16.72
CA ALA A 143 -12.99 2.35 15.49
C ALA A 143 -14.40 2.14 14.94
N LYS A 144 -14.92 0.90 14.97
CA LYS A 144 -16.32 0.62 14.63
C LYS A 144 -17.29 1.35 15.55
N GLY A 145 -17.03 1.36 16.87
CA GLY A 145 -17.84 2.12 17.83
C GLY A 145 -17.76 3.63 17.60
N TYR A 146 -16.57 4.14 17.27
CA TYR A 146 -16.35 5.54 16.95
C TYR A 146 -17.17 5.99 15.72
N ASN A 147 -17.23 5.18 14.66
CA ASN A 147 -18.07 5.44 13.48
C ASN A 147 -19.57 5.56 13.80
N VAL A 148 -20.05 4.91 14.87
CA VAL A 148 -21.45 5.04 15.31
C VAL A 148 -21.71 6.39 15.96
N VAL A 149 -20.74 6.91 16.71
CA VAL A 149 -20.89 8.15 17.50
C VAL A 149 -20.53 9.39 16.67
N MET A 150 -19.48 9.30 15.85
CA MET A 150 -18.91 10.39 15.08
C MET A 150 -19.11 10.13 13.59
N PRO A 151 -20.03 10.84 12.92
CA PRO A 151 -20.23 10.69 11.48
C PRO A 151 -18.98 11.09 10.68
N GLU A 152 -18.75 10.43 9.56
CA GLU A 152 -17.60 10.62 8.66
C GLU A 152 -17.28 12.09 8.33
N PRO A 153 -18.25 12.99 8.03
CA PRO A 153 -17.93 14.38 7.75
C PRO A 153 -17.22 15.10 8.90
N PHE A 154 -17.59 14.80 10.15
CA PHE A 154 -16.93 15.40 11.32
C PHE A 154 -15.52 14.84 11.53
N GLN A 155 -15.35 13.55 11.29
CA GLN A 155 -14.03 12.89 11.33
C GLN A 155 -13.05 13.55 10.37
N ILE A 156 -13.49 13.80 9.14
CA ILE A 156 -12.71 14.47 8.10
C ILE A 156 -12.37 15.91 8.51
N VAL A 157 -13.35 16.66 9.01
CA VAL A 157 -13.16 18.06 9.43
C VAL A 157 -12.12 18.18 10.55
N ILE A 158 -12.18 17.30 11.55
CA ILE A 158 -11.21 17.26 12.66
C ILE A 158 -9.81 16.91 12.12
N ALA A 159 -9.71 15.88 11.28
CA ALA A 159 -8.45 15.45 10.67
C ALA A 159 -7.80 16.58 9.86
N ASN A 160 -8.58 17.33 9.08
CA ASN A 160 -8.09 18.48 8.31
C ASN A 160 -7.53 19.57 9.23
N GLY A 161 -8.22 19.87 10.33
CA GLY A 161 -7.77 20.89 11.29
C GLY A 161 -6.39 20.54 11.89
N PHE A 162 -6.22 19.32 12.37
CA PHE A 162 -4.93 18.87 12.88
C PHE A 162 -3.85 18.82 11.79
N ASP A 163 -4.21 18.41 10.57
CA ASP A 163 -3.28 18.37 9.46
C ASP A 163 -2.79 19.76 9.02
N ASN A 164 -3.67 20.76 9.09
CA ASN A 164 -3.34 22.15 8.83
C ASN A 164 -2.37 22.71 9.89
N ILE A 165 -2.53 22.35 11.16
CA ILE A 165 -1.59 22.77 12.22
C ILE A 165 -0.21 22.12 12.02
N ARG A 166 -0.18 20.87 11.56
CA ARG A 166 1.05 20.11 11.26
C ARG A 166 1.72 20.51 9.94
N PHE A 167 1.41 21.67 9.38
CA PHE A 167 2.09 22.18 8.17
C PHE A 167 3.56 22.52 8.42
N VAL A 168 3.92 22.97 9.63
CA VAL A 168 5.27 23.47 9.96
C VAL A 168 6.38 22.48 9.63
N PRO A 169 6.36 21.22 10.13
CA PRO A 169 7.42 20.26 9.79
C PRO A 169 7.52 20.04 8.28
N ARG A 170 6.39 19.95 7.55
CA ARG A 170 6.40 19.72 6.09
C ARG A 170 7.00 20.92 5.33
N PHE A 171 6.64 22.13 5.74
CA PHE A 171 7.18 23.36 5.17
C PHE A 171 8.68 23.49 5.42
N VAL A 172 9.13 23.28 6.66
CA VAL A 172 10.54 23.35 7.04
C VAL A 172 11.35 22.28 6.30
N ASN A 173 10.88 21.04 6.25
CA ASN A 173 11.57 19.97 5.52
C ASN A 173 11.62 20.23 4.02
N SER A 174 10.56 20.77 3.42
CA SER A 174 10.59 21.20 2.01
C SER A 174 11.71 22.22 1.75
N LEU A 175 11.90 23.18 2.66
CA LEU A 175 13.00 24.16 2.57
C LEU A 175 14.37 23.51 2.76
N LEU A 176 14.52 22.62 3.75
CA LEU A 176 15.78 21.92 4.03
C LEU A 176 16.21 20.98 2.90
N GLN A 177 15.24 20.47 2.13
CA GLN A 177 15.47 19.67 0.93
C GLN A 177 15.63 20.54 -0.34
N ALA A 178 15.62 21.87 -0.22
CA ALA A 178 15.63 22.83 -1.34
C ALA A 178 14.48 22.66 -2.35
N LYS A 179 13.36 22.06 -1.93
CA LYS A 179 12.13 21.86 -2.71
C LYS A 179 11.24 23.11 -2.61
N TRP A 180 11.63 24.19 -3.29
CA TRP A 180 10.91 25.47 -3.26
C TRP A 180 9.44 25.38 -3.66
N GLY A 181 9.13 24.56 -4.68
CA GLY A 181 7.75 24.30 -5.10
C GLY A 181 6.93 23.62 -3.99
N GLY A 182 7.49 22.60 -3.35
CA GLY A 182 6.86 21.91 -2.22
C GLY A 182 6.60 22.83 -1.03
N ALA A 183 7.57 23.71 -0.70
CA ALA A 183 7.42 24.70 0.37
C ALA A 183 6.33 25.73 0.05
N GLY A 184 6.28 26.23 -1.19
CA GLY A 184 5.24 27.14 -1.64
C GLY A 184 3.84 26.54 -1.61
N ARG A 185 3.70 25.25 -1.99
CA ARG A 185 2.42 24.52 -1.87
C ARG A 185 1.98 24.38 -0.41
N GLU A 186 2.85 23.96 0.51
CA GLU A 186 2.48 23.84 1.93
C GLU A 186 2.08 25.17 2.54
N LEU A 187 2.82 26.24 2.22
CA LEU A 187 2.52 27.58 2.71
C LEU A 187 1.17 28.08 2.17
N SER A 188 0.93 27.94 0.87
CA SER A 188 -0.34 28.35 0.25
C SER A 188 -1.53 27.54 0.78
N ARG A 189 -1.38 26.21 0.93
CA ARG A 189 -2.40 25.35 1.57
C ARG A 189 -2.71 25.82 2.97
N PHE A 190 -1.69 26.07 3.79
CA PHE A 190 -1.89 26.57 5.16
C PHE A 190 -2.65 27.89 5.18
N LEU A 191 -2.26 28.86 4.36
CA LEU A 191 -2.91 30.18 4.33
C LEU A 191 -4.36 30.08 3.87
N ILE A 192 -4.60 29.33 2.79
CA ILE A 192 -5.94 29.13 2.21
C ILE A 192 -6.84 28.39 3.19
N ASN A 193 -6.38 27.27 3.75
CA ASN A 193 -7.19 26.47 4.66
C ASN A 193 -7.42 27.19 6.00
N SER A 194 -6.46 27.98 6.47
CA SER A 194 -6.64 28.78 7.69
C SER A 194 -7.64 29.93 7.50
N THR A 195 -7.68 30.55 6.32
CA THR A 195 -8.55 31.70 6.04
C THR A 195 -9.93 31.29 5.52
N LEU A 196 -9.97 30.56 4.40
CA LEU A 196 -11.19 30.13 3.73
C LEU A 196 -11.72 28.79 4.24
N GLY A 197 -10.84 27.98 4.83
CA GLY A 197 -11.18 26.69 5.42
C GLY A 197 -11.53 26.74 6.91
N ILE A 198 -11.82 27.92 7.46
CA ILE A 198 -12.19 28.12 8.88
C ILE A 198 -11.14 27.51 9.82
N GLY A 199 -9.92 28.07 9.81
CA GLY A 199 -8.83 27.61 10.67
C GLY A 199 -8.24 26.24 10.28
N GLY A 200 -8.52 25.75 9.07
CA GLY A 200 -8.02 24.48 8.56
C GLY A 200 -9.02 23.31 8.65
N LEU A 201 -10.21 23.55 9.19
CA LEU A 201 -11.27 22.54 9.30
C LEU A 201 -11.77 22.03 7.93
N PHE A 202 -11.74 22.89 6.92
CA PHE A 202 -12.08 22.55 5.54
C PHE A 202 -10.86 22.70 4.64
N ASP A 203 -10.57 21.68 3.83
CA ASP A 203 -9.47 21.71 2.85
C ASP A 203 -9.87 22.49 1.59
N ALA A 204 -9.97 23.82 1.72
CA ALA A 204 -10.29 24.73 0.63
C ALA A 204 -9.24 24.71 -0.49
N ALA A 205 -7.97 24.51 -0.14
CA ALA A 205 -6.85 24.48 -1.09
C ALA A 205 -6.97 23.35 -2.13
N LYS A 206 -7.63 22.25 -1.77
CA LYS A 206 -7.89 21.13 -2.69
C LYS A 206 -8.70 21.54 -3.91
N TYR A 207 -9.62 22.50 -3.78
CA TYR A 207 -10.44 22.98 -4.92
C TYR A 207 -9.62 23.71 -5.99
N TRP A 208 -8.43 24.20 -5.64
CA TRP A 208 -7.50 24.82 -6.58
C TRP A 208 -6.39 23.88 -7.05
N GLY A 209 -6.51 22.57 -6.78
CA GLY A 209 -5.52 21.58 -7.21
C GLY A 209 -4.15 21.72 -6.52
N ILE A 210 -4.09 22.41 -5.38
CA ILE A 210 -2.83 22.56 -4.63
C ILE A 210 -2.62 21.29 -3.82
N GLU A 211 -1.77 20.40 -4.33
CA GLU A 211 -1.45 19.14 -3.66
C GLU A 211 -0.61 19.36 -2.40
N LYS A 212 -0.87 18.50 -1.41
CA LYS A 212 -0.11 18.46 -0.16
C LYS A 212 1.23 17.77 -0.40
N SER A 213 2.31 18.39 0.05
CA SER A 213 3.63 17.80 0.13
C SER A 213 3.69 16.78 1.27
N ARG A 214 4.41 15.67 1.07
CA ARG A 214 4.53 14.61 2.08
C ARG A 214 5.93 14.58 2.70
N GLU A 215 6.52 15.75 2.89
CA GLU A 215 7.91 15.91 3.36
C GLU A 215 8.04 15.69 4.87
N ASP A 216 9.10 14.99 5.27
CA ASP A 216 9.46 14.72 6.67
C ASP A 216 10.98 14.78 6.87
N PHE A 217 11.44 14.83 8.12
CA PHE A 217 12.86 14.97 8.42
C PHE A 217 13.65 13.70 8.07
N GLY A 218 13.01 12.53 8.00
CA GLY A 218 13.63 11.31 7.48
C GLY A 218 14.03 11.45 6.01
N GLN A 219 13.16 12.05 5.19
CA GLN A 219 13.44 12.37 3.79
C GLN A 219 14.53 13.43 3.68
N THR A 220 14.48 14.46 4.53
CA THR A 220 15.55 15.45 4.63
C THR A 220 16.90 14.77 4.89
N LEU A 221 17.01 13.94 5.92
CA LEU A 221 18.24 13.19 6.19
C LEU A 221 18.71 12.36 4.98
N ALA A 222 17.78 11.76 4.22
CA ALA A 222 18.10 11.03 2.99
C ALA A 222 18.72 11.92 1.90
N VAL A 223 18.13 13.10 1.65
CA VAL A 223 18.65 14.10 0.69
C VAL A 223 20.05 14.56 1.08
N TRP A 224 20.32 14.65 2.38
CA TRP A 224 21.65 14.99 2.93
C TRP A 224 22.61 13.79 3.04
N GLY A 225 22.26 12.64 2.45
CA GLY A 225 23.14 11.48 2.30
C GLY A 225 23.09 10.45 3.43
N ALA A 226 22.17 10.58 4.39
CA ALA A 226 21.98 9.55 5.40
C ALA A 226 21.25 8.33 4.82
N GLY A 227 21.87 7.17 4.93
CA GLY A 227 21.24 5.89 4.59
C GLY A 227 20.02 5.60 5.49
N PRO A 228 19.09 4.73 5.04
CA PRO A 228 17.90 4.38 5.82
C PRO A 228 18.24 3.73 7.17
N GLY A 229 19.30 2.92 7.19
CA GLY A 229 19.56 2.00 8.31
C GLY A 229 18.55 0.85 8.34
N PRO A 230 18.65 -0.04 9.34
CA PRO A 230 17.76 -1.20 9.44
C PRO A 230 16.28 -0.81 9.52
N TYR A 231 15.43 -1.68 8.97
CA TYR A 231 13.99 -1.63 9.12
C TYR A 231 13.61 -1.99 10.56
N LEU A 232 12.61 -1.31 11.11
CA LEU A 232 12.20 -1.47 12.50
C LEU A 232 10.69 -1.30 12.62
N ILE A 233 10.07 -2.26 13.31
CA ILE A 233 8.69 -2.16 13.79
C ILE A 233 8.73 -2.03 15.30
N LEU A 234 8.21 -0.92 15.80
CA LEU A 234 8.05 -0.72 17.23
C LEU A 234 6.61 -1.02 17.63
N PRO A 235 6.38 -1.42 18.89
CA PRO A 235 5.04 -1.39 19.46
C PRO A 235 4.46 -0.02 19.17
N PHE A 236 3.20 -0.01 18.75
CA PHE A 236 2.40 1.19 18.67
C PHE A 236 2.77 2.23 17.61
N MET A 237 3.73 1.89 16.75
CA MET A 237 4.26 2.81 15.74
C MET A 237 4.22 2.18 14.37
N GLU A 238 4.05 3.05 13.38
CA GLU A 238 4.13 2.68 11.97
C GLU A 238 5.49 2.05 11.65
N PRO A 239 5.54 1.16 10.64
CA PRO A 239 6.78 0.76 9.99
C PRO A 239 7.72 1.95 9.79
N LEU A 240 8.99 1.78 10.14
CA LEU A 240 10.00 2.82 9.98
C LEU A 240 11.39 2.23 9.75
N THR A 241 12.32 3.05 9.27
CA THR A 241 13.76 2.77 9.34
C THR A 241 14.38 3.54 10.51
N VAL A 242 15.60 3.19 10.94
CA VAL A 242 16.30 3.96 12.00
C VAL A 242 16.38 5.45 11.66
N ARG A 243 16.70 5.79 10.40
CA ARG A 243 16.72 7.18 9.93
C ARG A 243 15.35 7.83 10.07
N ASP A 244 14.30 7.14 9.64
CA ASP A 244 12.94 7.69 9.69
C ASP A 244 12.44 7.83 11.14
N GLY A 245 12.89 6.96 12.06
CA GLY A 245 12.63 7.09 13.50
C GLY A 245 13.25 8.35 14.11
N ILE A 246 14.50 8.65 13.76
CA ILE A 246 15.16 9.92 14.12
C ILE A 246 14.41 11.09 13.47
N GLY A 247 14.03 10.94 12.21
CA GLY A 247 13.18 11.89 11.46
C GLY A 247 11.93 12.28 12.24
N LYS A 248 11.12 11.28 12.63
CA LYS A 248 9.89 11.47 13.41
C LYS A 248 10.12 12.17 14.74
N ALA A 249 11.24 11.93 15.41
CA ALA A 249 11.55 12.63 16.66
C ALA A 249 11.81 14.13 16.42
N VAL A 250 12.54 14.47 15.36
CA VAL A 250 12.81 15.87 14.97
C VAL A 250 11.53 16.55 14.48
N ASP A 251 10.74 15.89 13.65
CA ASP A 251 9.44 16.41 13.19
C ASP A 251 8.49 16.65 14.37
N GLY A 252 8.48 15.75 15.36
CA GLY A 252 7.70 15.92 16.58
C GLY A 252 8.15 17.11 17.44
N ALA A 253 9.43 17.47 17.40
CA ALA A 253 9.94 18.69 18.01
C ALA A 253 9.60 19.95 17.19
N MET A 254 9.37 19.83 15.88
CA MET A 254 8.91 20.94 15.03
C MET A 254 7.38 21.13 15.08
N ASP A 255 6.62 20.14 15.56
CA ASP A 255 5.17 20.22 15.64
C ASP A 255 4.73 21.27 16.68
N PRO A 256 4.03 22.35 16.28
CA PRO A 256 3.52 23.36 17.20
C PRO A 256 2.61 22.80 18.28
N LEU A 257 1.88 21.71 17.99
CA LEU A 257 0.99 21.05 18.95
C LEU A 257 1.76 20.51 20.16
N SER A 258 3.03 20.15 19.98
CA SER A 258 3.85 19.68 21.08
C SER A 258 4.01 20.78 22.16
N TYR A 259 4.15 22.04 21.76
CA TYR A 259 4.35 23.15 22.69
C TYR A 259 3.04 23.66 23.31
N VAL A 260 1.92 23.56 22.60
CA VAL A 260 0.59 23.98 23.08
C VAL A 260 -0.02 22.96 24.03
N LEU A 261 0.26 21.67 23.82
CA LEU A 261 -0.19 20.55 24.65
C LEU A 261 1.03 19.90 25.31
N PRO A 262 1.59 20.51 26.38
CA PRO A 262 2.86 20.09 26.96
C PRO A 262 2.75 18.79 27.75
N LEU A 263 1.55 18.39 28.18
CA LEU A 263 1.37 17.15 28.91
C LEU A 263 1.44 15.97 27.96
N ILE A 264 2.29 15.00 28.31
CA ILE A 264 2.48 13.79 27.50
C ILE A 264 1.17 13.02 27.28
N TRP A 265 0.25 13.10 28.25
CA TRP A 265 -1.07 12.48 28.19
C TRP A 265 -2.00 13.11 27.14
N ASP A 266 -1.92 14.42 26.92
CA ASP A 266 -2.74 15.10 25.92
C ASP A 266 -2.26 14.73 24.52
N ARG A 267 -0.94 14.67 24.32
CA ARG A 267 -0.34 14.22 23.06
C ARG A 267 -0.66 12.77 22.76
N LEU A 268 -0.58 11.91 23.78
CA LEU A 268 -0.93 10.50 23.66
C LEU A 268 -2.41 10.36 23.30
N GLY A 269 -3.30 11.06 24.00
CA GLY A 269 -4.74 11.06 23.74
C GLY A 269 -5.08 11.52 22.32
N MET A 270 -4.45 12.60 21.84
CA MET A 270 -4.61 13.05 20.45
C MET A 270 -4.12 12.01 19.45
N LYS A 271 -2.95 11.41 19.67
CA LYS A 271 -2.41 10.39 18.76
C LYS A 271 -3.33 9.17 18.70
N VAL A 272 -3.88 8.75 19.84
CA VAL A 272 -4.88 7.67 19.92
C VAL A 272 -6.17 8.07 19.20
N GLY A 273 -6.63 9.31 19.39
CA GLY A 273 -7.81 9.82 18.69
C GLY A 273 -7.63 9.81 17.17
N ASP A 274 -6.50 10.33 16.68
CA ASP A 274 -6.13 10.37 15.26
C ASP A 274 -6.03 8.96 14.68
N THR A 275 -5.38 8.06 15.40
CA THR A 275 -5.27 6.63 15.14
C THR A 275 -6.64 5.96 14.98
N VAL A 276 -7.56 6.17 15.92
CA VAL A 276 -8.90 5.57 15.91
C VAL A 276 -9.71 6.15 14.75
N ASN A 277 -9.67 7.47 14.57
CA ASN A 277 -10.35 8.18 13.49
C ASN A 277 -9.89 7.65 12.13
N ASP A 278 -8.59 7.57 11.92
CA ASP A 278 -7.99 7.08 10.69
C ASP A 278 -8.28 5.59 10.43
N ARG A 279 -8.22 4.73 11.46
CA ARG A 279 -8.67 3.34 11.33
C ARG A 279 -10.14 3.26 10.94
N SER A 280 -10.97 4.12 11.52
CA SER A 280 -12.42 4.12 11.32
C SER A 280 -12.82 4.58 9.92
N LEU A 281 -12.07 5.51 9.32
CA LEU A 281 -12.21 5.94 7.92
C LEU A 281 -11.73 4.89 6.91
N ASN A 282 -10.93 3.91 7.34
CA ASN A 282 -10.26 2.95 6.45
C ASN A 282 -10.58 1.48 6.81
N LEU A 283 -11.71 1.18 7.44
CA LEU A 283 -12.03 -0.18 7.89
C LEU A 283 -11.98 -1.23 6.77
N GLU A 284 -12.55 -0.90 5.62
CA GLU A 284 -12.66 -1.80 4.46
C GLU A 284 -11.31 -2.02 3.76
N LEU A 285 -10.54 -0.95 3.54
CA LEU A 285 -9.22 -1.01 2.89
C LEU A 285 -8.30 -2.02 3.58
N PHE A 286 -8.26 -1.96 4.90
CA PHE A 286 -7.48 -2.88 5.72
C PHE A 286 -7.98 -4.31 5.67
N GLN A 287 -9.29 -4.50 5.71
CA GLN A 287 -9.86 -5.84 5.67
C GLN A 287 -9.57 -6.51 4.32
N GLY A 288 -9.72 -5.77 3.23
CA GLY A 288 -9.35 -6.25 1.89
C GLY A 288 -7.86 -6.59 1.79
N PHE A 289 -6.98 -5.76 2.36
CA PHE A 289 -5.56 -6.05 2.40
C PHE A 289 -5.24 -7.34 3.20
N GLU A 290 -5.76 -7.45 4.43
CA GLU A 290 -5.57 -8.60 5.31
C GLU A 290 -6.06 -9.92 4.68
N GLU A 291 -7.16 -9.89 3.93
CA GLU A 291 -7.70 -11.07 3.25
C GLU A 291 -6.94 -11.43 1.97
N SER A 292 -6.27 -10.46 1.34
CA SER A 292 -5.58 -10.66 0.05
C SER A 292 -4.14 -11.12 0.16
N VAL A 293 -3.50 -10.93 1.32
CA VAL A 293 -2.05 -11.14 1.50
C VAL A 293 -1.76 -12.35 2.38
N ILE A 294 -0.96 -13.28 1.86
CA ILE A 294 -0.52 -14.48 2.59
C ILE A 294 0.53 -14.12 3.65
N ASP A 295 1.55 -13.36 3.28
CA ASP A 295 2.59 -12.86 4.18
C ASP A 295 2.46 -11.35 4.36
N MET A 296 1.69 -10.96 5.37
CA MET A 296 1.42 -9.55 5.66
C MET A 296 2.68 -8.81 6.12
N TYR A 297 3.58 -9.48 6.83
CA TYR A 297 4.78 -8.83 7.36
C TYR A 297 5.68 -8.36 6.21
N SER A 298 6.03 -9.29 5.33
CA SER A 298 6.87 -9.00 4.17
C SER A 298 6.20 -7.99 3.24
N ALA A 299 4.90 -8.13 2.98
CA ALA A 299 4.16 -7.17 2.15
C ALA A 299 4.19 -5.74 2.71
N VAL A 300 3.92 -5.56 4.01
CA VAL A 300 3.95 -4.25 4.67
C VAL A 300 5.37 -3.67 4.65
N ARG A 301 6.38 -4.49 4.90
CA ARG A 301 7.79 -4.08 4.87
C ARG A 301 8.20 -3.62 3.48
N HIS A 302 7.99 -4.43 2.45
CA HIS A 302 8.32 -4.08 1.07
C HIS A 302 7.55 -2.85 0.59
N GLY A 303 6.26 -2.77 0.89
CA GLY A 303 5.42 -1.61 0.57
C GLY A 303 5.94 -0.33 1.23
N TYR A 304 6.32 -0.40 2.51
CA TYR A 304 6.91 0.73 3.24
C TYR A 304 8.22 1.18 2.60
N LEU A 305 9.19 0.28 2.40
CA LEU A 305 10.52 0.61 1.89
C LEU A 305 10.45 1.19 0.46
N ARG A 306 9.66 0.57 -0.42
CA ARG A 306 9.45 1.06 -1.79
C ARG A 306 8.83 2.44 -1.82
N ARG A 307 7.82 2.69 -0.96
CA ARG A 307 7.20 4.01 -0.86
C ARG A 307 8.17 5.05 -0.34
N ARG A 308 9.00 4.72 0.66
CA ARG A 308 10.03 5.65 1.16
C ARG A 308 11.02 6.02 0.07
N GLU A 309 11.46 5.05 -0.72
CA GLU A 309 12.34 5.30 -1.85
C GLU A 309 11.71 6.24 -2.88
N GLN A 310 10.43 6.07 -3.18
CA GLN A 310 9.69 6.97 -4.08
C GLN A 310 9.61 8.39 -3.54
N LEU A 311 9.21 8.57 -2.27
CA LEU A 311 9.10 9.89 -1.65
C LEU A 311 10.43 10.66 -1.60
N ILE A 312 11.55 9.96 -1.47
CA ILE A 312 12.89 10.58 -1.46
C ILE A 312 13.31 11.01 -2.88
N LYS A 313 12.82 10.34 -3.92
CA LYS A 313 13.15 10.64 -5.32
C LYS A 313 12.31 11.76 -5.93
N GLU A 314 11.07 11.92 -5.46
CA GLU A 314 10.18 13.05 -5.81
C GLU A 314 10.75 14.40 -5.35
#